data_AF-A0A9N9PHF9-F1
#
_entry.id   AF-A0A9N9PHF9-F1
#
_cell.length_a   1.000
_cell.length_b   1.000
_cell.length_c   1.000
_cell.angle_alpha   90.00
_cell.angle_beta   90.00
_cell.angle_gamma   90.00
#
_symmetry.space_group_name_H-M   'P 1'
#
loop_
_entity.id
_entity.type
_entity.pdbx_description
1 polymer ?
#
loop_
_entity_poly.entity_id
_entity_poly.type
_entity_poly.pdbx_seq_one_letter_code
_entity_poly.pdbx_strand_id
1 'polypeptide(L)'
;MQRKGGKPPHSLSEYFYIIPNEWANKSNQKCICRACMDAVGREFALKDDNLKITNTKHYCANHLRDCPYFATKYSPEQIQLILNSATLSPPNKQVMISYTDEEDEDENDSTSGITSSNSLASSNTLKKQTTLSKYV
;
A
#
# COMPACT_ATOMS: atom_id res chain seq x y z
N MET A 1 -14.31 -21.87 8.23
CA MET A 1 -13.82 -21.16 9.44
C MET A 1 -13.90 -19.66 9.19
N GLN A 2 -14.92 -18.98 9.70
CA GLN A 2 -15.04 -17.52 9.62
C GLN A 2 -14.36 -16.93 10.86
N ARG A 3 -13.28 -16.16 10.67
CA ARG A 3 -12.62 -15.45 11.77
C ARG A 3 -13.56 -14.34 12.24
N LYS A 4 -14.15 -14.48 13.42
CA LYS A 4 -14.92 -13.42 14.11
C LYS A 4 -13.92 -12.50 14.81
N GLY A 5 -13.87 -11.23 14.41
CA GLY A 5 -13.04 -10.19 15.05
C GLY A 5 -11.87 -9.74 14.17
N GLY A 6 -12.10 -8.70 13.36
CA GLY A 6 -11.09 -8.01 12.57
C GLY A 6 -11.67 -6.70 12.04
N LYS A 7 -10.81 -5.68 11.84
CA LYS A 7 -11.22 -4.44 11.16
C LYS A 7 -11.86 -4.81 9.81
N PRO A 8 -12.99 -4.20 9.42
CA PRO A 8 -13.61 -4.52 8.14
C PRO A 8 -12.61 -4.26 7.00
N PRO A 9 -12.66 -5.07 5.93
CA PRO A 9 -11.81 -4.85 4.77
C PRO A 9 -12.10 -3.47 4.17
N HIS A 10 -11.06 -2.76 3.73
CA HIS A 10 -11.24 -1.48 3.06
C HIS A 10 -11.98 -1.68 1.71
N SER A 11 -12.67 -0.65 1.24
CA SER A 11 -13.47 -0.67 0.00
C SER A 11 -12.71 -1.12 -1.24
N LEU A 12 -11.41 -0.78 -1.36
CA LEU A 12 -10.60 -1.25 -2.50
C LEU A 12 -10.34 -2.76 -2.52
N SER A 13 -10.59 -3.48 -1.42
CA SER A 13 -10.26 -4.93 -1.30
C SER A 13 -10.95 -5.77 -2.37
N GLU A 14 -12.06 -5.29 -2.95
CA GLU A 14 -12.78 -5.96 -4.04
C GLU A 14 -11.92 -6.13 -5.30
N TYR A 15 -11.06 -5.16 -5.61
CA TYR A 15 -10.18 -5.18 -6.79
C TYR A 15 -8.92 -6.02 -6.60
N PHE A 16 -8.73 -6.57 -5.40
CA PHE A 16 -7.55 -7.35 -5.03
C PHE A 16 -7.95 -8.79 -4.69
N TYR A 17 -6.99 -9.68 -4.89
CA TYR A 17 -6.99 -11.04 -4.37
C TYR A 17 -6.08 -11.08 -3.14
N ILE A 18 -6.66 -11.32 -1.98
CA ILE A 18 -5.91 -11.48 -0.73
C ILE A 18 -5.29 -12.87 -0.72
N ILE A 19 -3.97 -12.95 -0.57
CA ILE A 19 -3.26 -14.22 -0.54
C ILE A 19 -3.48 -14.86 0.84
N PRO A 20 -4.11 -16.04 0.91
CA PRO A 20 -4.30 -16.72 2.18
C PRO A 20 -2.95 -17.13 2.77
N ASN A 21 -2.77 -16.93 4.07
CA ASN A 21 -1.58 -17.32 4.83
C ASN A 21 -0.27 -16.62 4.44
N GLU A 22 -0.30 -15.62 3.55
CA GLU A 22 0.87 -14.79 3.27
C GLU A 22 0.69 -13.41 3.92
N TRP A 23 1.55 -13.12 4.90
CA TRP A 23 1.46 -11.93 5.73
C TRP A 23 2.62 -10.98 5.43
N ALA A 24 2.31 -9.71 5.25
CA ALA A 24 3.33 -8.65 5.16
C ALA A 24 3.86 -8.28 6.54
N ASN A 25 2.99 -8.28 7.56
CA ASN A 25 3.34 -8.10 8.97
C ASN A 25 2.29 -8.80 9.86
N LYS A 26 2.34 -8.61 11.19
CA LYS A 26 1.42 -9.26 12.14
C LYS A 26 -0.08 -8.99 11.88
N SER A 27 -0.39 -7.88 11.21
CA SER A 27 -1.76 -7.37 11.04
C SER A 27 -2.21 -7.33 9.58
N ASN A 28 -1.27 -7.19 8.64
CA ASN A 28 -1.54 -6.96 7.23
C ASN A 28 -1.15 -8.18 6.40
N GLN A 29 -2.11 -8.66 5.60
CA GLN A 29 -1.88 -9.71 4.61
C GLN A 29 -1.30 -9.13 3.32
N LYS A 30 -0.67 -9.98 2.51
CA LYS A 30 -0.33 -9.62 1.13
C LYS A 30 -1.53 -9.82 0.21
N CYS A 31 -1.61 -9.02 -0.84
CA CYS A 31 -2.61 -9.14 -1.89
C CYS A 31 -2.00 -8.88 -3.27
N ILE A 32 -2.75 -9.26 -4.31
CA ILE A 32 -2.38 -9.07 -5.72
C ILE A 32 -3.56 -8.41 -6.42
N CYS A 33 -3.31 -7.43 -7.29
CA CYS A 33 -4.37 -6.85 -8.11
C CYS A 33 -5.00 -7.91 -9.03
N ARG A 34 -6.33 -7.96 -9.08
CA ARG A 34 -7.04 -8.91 -9.95
C ARG A 34 -6.72 -8.72 -11.43
N ALA A 35 -6.53 -7.48 -11.89
CA ALA A 35 -6.14 -7.22 -13.26
C ALA A 35 -4.74 -7.78 -13.58
N CYS A 36 -3.77 -7.63 -12.67
CA CYS A 36 -2.45 -8.25 -12.80
C CYS A 36 -2.53 -9.77 -12.79
N MET A 37 -3.33 -10.33 -11.90
CA MET A 37 -3.53 -11.78 -11.80
C MET A 37 -4.13 -12.38 -13.08
N ASP A 38 -5.11 -11.68 -13.67
CA ASP A 38 -5.74 -12.12 -14.92
C ASP A 38 -4.77 -12.01 -16.11
N ALA A 39 -3.93 -10.98 -16.14
CA ALA A 39 -2.99 -10.74 -17.24
C ALA A 39 -1.81 -11.73 -17.24
N VAL A 40 -1.23 -12.00 -16.07
CA VAL A 40 -0.02 -12.85 -15.92
C VAL A 40 -0.39 -14.31 -15.65
N GLY A 41 -1.62 -14.56 -15.20
CA GLY A 41 -2.09 -15.87 -14.77
C GLY A 41 -1.84 -16.12 -13.29
N ARG A 42 -2.81 -16.80 -12.64
CA ARG A 42 -2.84 -16.98 -11.18
C ARG A 42 -1.59 -17.62 -10.59
N GLU A 43 -1.09 -18.69 -11.20
CA GLU A 43 0.06 -19.42 -10.66
C GLU A 43 1.35 -18.61 -10.70
N PHE A 44 1.56 -17.85 -11.79
CA PHE A 44 2.71 -16.98 -11.94
C PHE A 44 2.61 -15.78 -11.00
N ALA A 45 1.44 -15.15 -10.91
CA ALA A 45 1.20 -14.02 -10.03
C ALA A 45 1.42 -14.36 -8.54
N LEU A 46 1.09 -15.59 -8.11
CA LEU A 46 1.34 -16.03 -6.73
C LEU A 46 2.81 -16.34 -6.44
N LYS A 47 3.61 -16.64 -7.46
CA LYS A 47 5.07 -16.91 -7.33
C LYS A 47 5.91 -15.65 -7.43
N ASP A 48 5.46 -14.67 -8.21
CA ASP A 48 6.20 -13.41 -8.40
C ASP A 48 5.97 -12.46 -7.23
N ASP A 49 7.00 -12.28 -6.41
CA ASP A 49 6.94 -11.37 -5.26
C ASP A 49 6.80 -9.90 -5.67
N ASN A 50 7.13 -9.52 -6.90
CA ASN A 50 6.97 -8.13 -7.37
C ASN A 50 5.51 -7.74 -7.58
N LEU A 51 4.62 -8.72 -7.80
CA LEU A 51 3.19 -8.49 -7.97
C LEU A 51 2.43 -8.46 -6.65
N LYS A 52 3.09 -8.84 -5.54
CA LYS A 52 2.50 -8.88 -4.22
C LYS A 52 2.68 -7.54 -3.55
N ILE A 53 1.57 -6.95 -3.11
CA ILE A 53 1.56 -5.72 -2.34
C ILE A 53 0.97 -5.97 -0.95
N THR A 54 1.21 -5.05 -0.03
CA THR A 54 0.58 -5.08 1.29
C THR A 54 -0.89 -4.66 1.17
N ASN A 55 -1.81 -5.41 1.80
CA ASN A 55 -3.23 -5.12 1.80
C ASN A 55 -3.59 -3.96 2.76
N THR A 56 -3.12 -2.76 2.43
CA THR A 56 -3.58 -1.52 3.06
C THR A 56 -4.17 -0.61 1.99
N LYS A 57 -5.09 0.28 2.40
CA LYS A 57 -5.75 1.23 1.51
C LYS A 57 -4.74 2.05 0.71
N HIS A 58 -3.67 2.53 1.35
CA HIS A 58 -2.61 3.33 0.71
C HIS A 58 -1.89 2.57 -0.41
N TYR A 59 -1.36 1.37 -0.13
CA TYR A 59 -0.64 0.58 -1.14
C TYR A 59 -1.55 0.11 -2.27
N CYS A 60 -2.78 -0.31 -1.94
CA CYS A 60 -3.78 -0.68 -2.92
C CYS A 60 -4.14 0.50 -3.83
N ALA A 61 -4.39 1.68 -3.27
CA ALA A 61 -4.71 2.89 -4.04
C ALA A 61 -3.55 3.28 -4.97
N ASN A 62 -2.31 3.27 -4.46
CA ASN A 62 -1.15 3.61 -5.27
C ASN A 62 -0.97 2.62 -6.43
N HIS A 63 -1.12 1.32 -6.16
CA HIS A 63 -1.05 0.30 -7.20
C HIS A 63 -2.11 0.50 -8.28
N LEU A 64 -3.38 0.79 -7.93
CA LEU A 64 -4.43 0.99 -8.94
C LEU A 64 -4.20 2.23 -9.82
N ARG A 65 -3.52 3.27 -9.33
CA ARG A 65 -3.16 4.45 -10.12
C ARG A 65 -2.16 4.12 -11.22
N ASP A 66 -1.15 3.33 -10.88
CA ASP A 66 0.00 3.07 -11.76
C ASP A 66 -0.10 1.73 -12.50
N CYS A 67 -1.09 0.89 -12.20
CA CYS A 67 -1.19 -0.45 -12.77
C CYS A 67 -1.62 -0.41 -14.25
N PRO A 68 -0.75 -0.86 -15.18
CA PRO A 68 -1.06 -0.82 -16.60
C PRO A 68 -2.22 -1.77 -16.95
N TYR A 69 -2.28 -2.94 -16.32
CA TYR A 69 -3.35 -3.91 -16.54
C TYR A 69 -4.70 -3.40 -16.03
N PHE A 70 -4.70 -2.60 -14.96
CA PHE A 70 -5.93 -1.99 -14.46
C PHE A 70 -6.43 -0.90 -15.40
N ALA A 71 -5.52 -0.08 -15.94
CA ALA A 71 -5.81 0.92 -16.96
C ALA A 71 -6.34 0.35 -18.29
N THR A 72 -6.10 -0.94 -18.58
CA THR A 72 -6.75 -1.60 -19.73
C THR A 72 -8.21 -1.94 -19.50
N LYS A 73 -8.64 -2.13 -18.24
CA LYS A 73 -10.02 -2.52 -17.89
C LYS A 73 -10.90 -1.33 -17.56
N TYR A 74 -10.32 -0.26 -17.00
CA TYR A 74 -11.05 0.91 -16.53
C TYR A 74 -10.48 2.18 -17.17
N SER A 75 -11.37 3.10 -17.54
CA SER A 75 -10.94 4.42 -18.00
C SER A 75 -10.30 5.22 -16.84
N PRO A 76 -9.46 6.23 -17.13
CA PRO A 76 -8.87 7.07 -16.09
C PRO A 76 -9.91 7.70 -15.15
N GLU A 77 -11.06 8.11 -15.70
CA GLU A 77 -12.18 8.65 -14.92
C GLU A 77 -12.78 7.62 -13.96
N GLN A 78 -12.95 6.37 -14.42
CA GLN A 78 -13.43 5.27 -13.58
C GLN A 78 -12.44 4.93 -12.46
N ILE A 79 -11.14 4.93 -12.77
CA ILE A 79 -10.08 4.70 -11.77
C ILE A 79 -10.16 5.77 -10.67
N GLN A 80 -10.31 7.04 -11.05
CA GLN A 80 -10.50 8.12 -10.08
C GLN A 80 -11.76 7.94 -9.24
N LEU A 81 -12.89 7.54 -9.84
CA LEU A 81 -14.12 7.26 -9.11
C LEU A 81 -13.95 6.12 -8.11
N ILE A 82 -13.26 5.04 -8.50
CA ILE A 82 -12.96 3.91 -7.61
C ILE A 82 -12.12 4.38 -6.42
N LEU A 83 -11.08 5.18 -6.67
CA LEU A 83 -10.20 5.71 -5.62
C LEU A 83 -10.94 6.69 -4.69
N ASN A 84 -11.81 7.54 -5.24
CA ASN A 84 -12.60 8.51 -4.46
C ASN A 84 -13.72 7.83 -3.66
N SER A 85 -14.34 6.77 -4.20
CA SER A 85 -15.30 5.96 -3.43
C SER A 85 -14.64 5.27 -2.25
N ALA A 86 -13.31 5.10 -2.28
CA ALA A 86 -12.58 4.53 -1.17
C ALA A 86 -12.25 5.53 -0.06
N THR A 87 -12.26 6.83 -0.35
CA THR A 87 -12.12 7.89 0.64
C THR A 87 -13.47 8.28 1.24
N LEU A 88 -14.55 8.19 0.49
CA LEU A 88 -15.90 8.55 0.92
C LEU A 88 -16.66 7.33 1.47
N SER A 89 -16.88 7.29 2.79
CA SER A 89 -17.87 6.42 3.45
C SER A 89 -19.30 6.75 2.93
N PRO A 90 -20.34 5.89 3.10
CA PRO A 90 -21.51 5.82 2.23
C PRO A 90 -22.36 7.11 2.19
N PRO A 91 -23.18 7.28 1.14
CA PRO A 91 -23.64 8.59 0.71
C PRO A 91 -24.72 9.12 1.64
N ASN A 92 -24.47 10.26 2.27
CA ASN A 92 -25.55 11.19 2.52
C ASN A 92 -25.17 12.54 1.90
N LYS A 93 -25.77 12.76 0.73
CA LYS A 93 -25.95 14.02 0.02
C LYS A 93 -24.69 14.75 -0.45
N GLN A 94 -24.69 14.96 -1.75
CA GLN A 94 -24.08 16.06 -2.50
C GLN A 94 -23.35 17.10 -1.64
N VAL A 95 -22.07 17.36 -1.96
CA VAL A 95 -21.56 18.69 -2.35
C VAL A 95 -20.02 18.67 -2.41
N MET A 96 -19.53 19.31 -3.47
CA MET A 96 -18.19 19.86 -3.74
C MET A 96 -16.92 19.14 -3.26
N ILE A 97 -16.08 18.89 -4.26
CA ILE A 97 -14.64 18.67 -4.16
C ILE A 97 -14.00 19.80 -3.33
N SER A 98 -13.54 19.47 -2.13
CA SER A 98 -12.46 20.15 -1.44
C SER A 98 -11.42 19.11 -1.08
N TYR A 99 -10.21 19.25 -1.63
CA TYR A 99 -9.06 18.43 -1.31
C TYR A 99 -8.65 18.74 0.13
N THR A 100 -9.04 17.89 1.07
CA THR A 100 -8.38 17.81 2.38
C THR A 100 -7.58 16.52 2.39
N ASP A 101 -6.26 16.69 2.43
CA ASP A 101 -5.30 15.65 2.77
C ASP A 101 -5.52 15.35 4.26
N GLU A 102 -6.43 14.41 4.54
CA GLU A 102 -6.59 13.85 5.88
C GLU A 102 -5.48 12.82 6.04
N GLU A 103 -4.39 13.23 6.68
CA GLU A 103 -3.35 12.36 7.18
C GLU A 103 -4.00 11.39 8.19
N ASP A 104 -4.32 10.17 7.75
CA ASP A 104 -4.73 9.08 8.64
C ASP A 104 -3.56 8.78 9.59
N GLU A 105 -3.65 9.25 10.83
CA GLU A 105 -2.72 8.94 11.93
C GLU A 105 -2.75 7.43 12.22
N ASP A 106 -1.76 6.71 11.69
CA ASP A 106 -1.42 5.37 12.16
C ASP A 106 -0.80 5.49 13.57
N GLU A 107 -1.64 5.55 14.61
CA GLU A 107 -1.20 5.47 16.01
C GLU A 107 -0.56 4.09 16.28
N ASN A 108 0.77 4.06 16.24
CA ASN A 108 1.57 3.04 16.90
C ASN A 108 1.67 3.40 18.39
N ASP A 109 0.66 3.01 19.18
CA ASP A 109 0.80 2.87 20.62
C ASP A 109 1.73 1.68 20.92
N SER A 110 2.98 2.00 21.24
CA SER A 110 3.90 1.06 21.88
C SER A 110 4.33 1.65 23.22
N THR A 111 3.45 1.51 24.21
CA THR A 111 3.84 1.48 25.62
C THR A 111 4.76 0.28 25.89
N SER A 112 5.98 0.54 26.38
CA SER A 112 6.59 -0.19 27.51
C SER A 112 8.06 0.18 27.71
N GLY A 113 8.41 0.46 28.97
CA GLY A 113 9.63 -0.09 29.56
C GLY A 113 10.84 0.83 29.64
N ILE A 114 10.90 1.58 30.74
CA ILE A 114 12.15 2.10 31.31
C ILE A 114 13.11 0.92 31.58
N THR A 115 14.35 0.97 31.09
CA THR A 115 15.57 0.69 31.87
C THR A 115 16.83 1.02 31.08
N SER A 116 17.77 1.62 31.80
CA SER A 116 19.05 2.19 31.38
C SER A 116 19.98 1.22 30.64
N SER A 117 20.82 1.74 29.74
CA SER A 117 22.30 1.68 29.83
C SER A 117 22.99 2.35 28.63
N ASN A 118 24.06 3.09 28.95
CA ASN A 118 25.08 3.71 28.10
C ASN A 118 25.43 2.98 26.79
N SER A 119 25.69 3.73 25.71
CA SER A 119 27.08 4.05 25.29
C SER A 119 27.13 4.81 23.95
N LEU A 120 28.15 5.66 23.89
CA LEU A 120 28.62 6.56 22.84
C LEU A 120 28.53 6.03 21.39
N ALA A 121 28.17 6.91 20.45
CA ALA A 121 29.12 7.46 19.46
C ALA A 121 28.42 8.44 18.51
N SER A 122 28.95 9.65 18.45
CA SER A 122 28.47 10.80 17.71
C SER A 122 28.69 10.71 16.20
N SER A 123 27.64 11.05 15.47
CA SER A 123 27.60 12.01 14.36
C SER A 123 28.41 11.76 13.08
N ASN A 124 27.64 11.50 12.02
CA ASN A 124 27.89 11.85 10.62
C ASN A 124 28.58 13.21 10.43
N THR A 125 29.47 13.30 9.43
CA THR A 125 29.55 14.50 8.60
C THR A 125 29.99 14.17 7.18
N LEU A 126 29.06 14.40 6.25
CA LEU A 126 29.28 14.62 4.81
C LEU A 126 30.50 15.50 4.55
N LYS A 127 31.30 15.17 3.52
CA LYS A 127 31.69 16.14 2.46
C LYS A 127 31.89 15.44 1.11
N LYS A 128 31.21 16.01 0.11
CA LYS A 128 31.30 15.80 -1.34
C LYS A 128 32.74 15.96 -1.84
N GLN A 129 33.14 15.25 -2.91
CA GLN A 129 33.55 15.90 -4.16
C GLN A 129 33.86 14.91 -5.30
N THR A 130 33.74 15.49 -6.50
CA THR A 130 33.60 14.97 -7.86
C THR A 130 34.96 14.72 -8.55
N THR A 131 34.90 14.13 -9.75
CA THR A 131 35.91 14.09 -10.86
C THR A 131 36.85 12.87 -10.83
N LEU A 132 37.29 12.24 -11.93
CA LEU A 132 37.09 12.38 -13.38
C LEU A 132 37.47 11.02 -14.02
N SER A 133 36.87 10.71 -15.15
CA SER A 133 37.24 9.64 -16.09
C SER A 133 38.68 9.77 -16.61
N LYS A 134 39.36 8.64 -16.87
CA LYS A 134 39.94 8.30 -18.18
C LYS A 134 40.58 6.91 -18.22
N TYR A 135 40.17 6.15 -19.24
CA TYR A 135 40.91 5.07 -19.88
C TYR A 135 42.18 5.62 -20.53
N VAL A 136 43.32 4.93 -20.35
CA VAL A 136 44.23 4.42 -21.42
C VAL A 136 44.91 3.18 -20.87
#